data_AF-A0A450T4F9-F1
#
_entry.id   AF-A0A450T4F9-F1
#
_cell.length_a   1.000
_cell.length_b   1.000
_cell.length_c   1.000
_cell.angle_alpha   90.00
_cell.angle_beta   90.00
_cell.angle_gamma   90.00
#
_symmetry.space_group_name_H-M   'P 1'
#
loop_
_entity.id
_entity.type
_entity.pdbx_description
1 polymer ?
#
loop_
_entity_poly.entity_id
_entity_poly.type
_entity_poly.pdbx_seq_one_letter_code
_entity_poly.pdbx_strand_id
1 'polypeptide(L)'
;MQNHALLVRGAASLGVFLVRGTGAIIHSHGVNAVLVTMIANETFEVTHLEMMKGIAGIDYHDRLIVPIVENTAREGDLADSVARMMEKYPESHAVLVRRHGIYVWGKSWKQAKIHAECYDHLFNTVIGMRRLGIDPTETASMRN
;
A
#
# COMPACT_ATOMS: atom_id res chain seq x y z
N MET A 1 -19.75 4.36 10.02
CA MET A 1 -19.18 4.03 8.69
C MET A 1 -18.49 2.69 8.82
N GLN A 2 -19.06 1.64 8.21
CA GLN A 2 -18.57 0.27 8.32
C GLN A 2 -17.32 0.08 7.45
N ASN A 3 -16.16 -0.08 8.08
CA ASN A 3 -14.95 -0.56 7.42
C ASN A 3 -15.15 -2.04 7.06
N HIS A 4 -15.55 -2.31 5.82
CA HIS A 4 -15.52 -3.65 5.25
C HIS A 4 -14.06 -4.04 4.96
N ALA A 5 -13.30 -4.37 5.99
CA ALA A 5 -12.10 -5.18 5.83
C ALA A 5 -12.56 -6.61 5.52
N LEU A 6 -12.84 -6.88 4.24
CA LEU A 6 -13.18 -8.21 3.78
C LEU A 6 -11.90 -9.06 3.86
N LEU A 7 -11.91 -10.11 4.69
CA LEU A 7 -10.94 -11.18 4.60
C LEU A 7 -11.22 -11.90 3.28
N VAL A 8 -10.53 -11.51 2.21
CA VAL A 8 -10.82 -12.03 0.86
C VAL A 8 -10.53 -13.53 0.82
N ARG A 9 -11.61 -14.32 0.72
CA ARG A 9 -11.60 -15.73 0.27
C ARG A 9 -12.12 -15.84 -1.18
N GLY A 10 -11.70 -14.92 -2.05
CA GLY A 10 -11.98 -14.91 -3.50
C GLY A 10 -10.78 -15.40 -4.30
N ALA A 11 -10.99 -15.95 -5.50
CA ALA A 11 -10.02 -16.74 -6.26
C ALA A 11 -8.65 -16.08 -6.53
N ALA A 12 -8.55 -14.73 -6.52
CA ALA A 12 -7.27 -14.01 -6.54
C ALA A 12 -6.33 -14.33 -5.36
N SER A 13 -6.86 -14.88 -4.27
CA SER A 13 -6.16 -14.99 -2.99
C SER A 13 -5.23 -16.21 -2.88
N LEU A 14 -5.50 -17.33 -3.57
CA LEU A 14 -4.75 -18.58 -3.36
C LEU A 14 -3.27 -18.51 -3.77
N GLY A 15 -2.93 -17.82 -4.86
CA GLY A 15 -1.54 -17.67 -5.32
C GLY A 15 -0.73 -16.70 -4.44
N VAL A 16 -1.38 -15.65 -3.95
CA VAL A 16 -0.76 -14.58 -3.14
C VAL A 16 -0.47 -15.05 -1.70
N PHE A 17 -1.28 -15.96 -1.14
CA PHE A 17 -1.09 -16.47 0.23
C PHE A 17 0.22 -17.24 0.45
N LEU A 18 0.83 -17.80 -0.61
CA LEU A 18 2.05 -18.62 -0.48
C LEU A 18 3.33 -17.79 -0.44
N VAL A 19 3.26 -16.48 -0.71
CA VAL A 19 4.44 -15.62 -0.75
C VAL A 19 4.81 -15.19 0.69
N ARG A 20 6.03 -15.53 1.12
CA ARG A 20 6.74 -15.01 2.31
C ARG A 20 6.18 -15.33 3.71
N GLY A 21 5.40 -16.40 3.86
CA GLY A 21 4.83 -16.73 5.19
C GLY A 21 3.80 -15.69 5.64
N THR A 22 3.08 -15.11 4.67
CA THR A 22 1.98 -14.18 4.91
C THR A 22 0.85 -14.88 5.67
N GLY A 23 0.49 -14.36 6.83
CA GLY A 23 -0.57 -14.94 7.67
C GLY A 23 -1.95 -14.34 7.43
N ALA A 24 -2.02 -13.14 6.84
CA ALA A 24 -3.28 -12.51 6.44
C ALA A 24 -3.07 -11.45 5.37
N ILE A 25 -4.11 -11.25 4.55
CA ILE A 25 -4.20 -10.22 3.52
C ILE A 25 -5.51 -9.46 3.72
N ILE A 26 -5.44 -8.14 3.62
CA ILE A 26 -6.59 -7.23 3.60
C ILE A 26 -6.64 -6.57 2.23
N HIS A 27 -7.82 -6.62 1.62
CA HIS A 27 -8.11 -5.87 0.40
C HIS A 27 -9.11 -4.77 0.73
N SER A 28 -8.88 -3.58 0.19
CA SER A 28 -9.77 -2.43 0.37
C SER A 28 -9.81 -1.57 -0.89
N HIS A 29 -10.97 -0.96 -1.12
CA HIS A 29 -11.22 0.03 -2.16
C HIS A 29 -11.25 1.45 -1.56
N GLY A 30 -10.41 1.69 -0.55
CA GLY A 30 -10.37 2.97 0.17
C GLY A 30 -10.15 4.15 -0.79
N VAL A 31 -10.90 5.23 -0.57
CA VAL A 31 -10.86 6.42 -1.45
C VAL A 31 -9.44 6.98 -1.54
N ASN A 32 -8.71 7.03 -0.42
CA ASN A 32 -7.33 7.54 -0.41
C ASN A 32 -6.39 6.66 -1.24
N ALA A 33 -6.53 5.33 -1.17
CA ALA A 33 -5.75 4.41 -2.00
C ALA A 33 -6.04 4.64 -3.49
N VAL A 34 -7.31 4.77 -3.87
CA VAL A 34 -7.70 5.08 -5.26
C VAL A 34 -7.09 6.41 -5.71
N LEU A 35 -7.25 7.48 -4.93
CA LEU A 35 -6.73 8.81 -5.26
C LEU A 35 -5.21 8.84 -5.35
N VAL A 36 -4.51 8.15 -4.45
CA VAL A 36 -3.03 8.13 -4.47
C VAL A 36 -2.51 7.49 -5.75
N THR A 37 -3.20 6.46 -6.26
CA THR A 37 -2.84 5.86 -7.55
C THR A 37 -3.07 6.78 -8.75
N MET A 38 -3.80 7.87 -8.61
CA MET A 38 -4.03 8.82 -9.70
C MET A 38 -3.02 9.98 -9.70
N ILE A 39 -2.37 10.23 -8.56
CA ILE A 39 -1.34 11.27 -8.42
C ILE A 39 0.08 10.71 -8.49
N ALA A 40 0.26 9.43 -8.19
CA ALA A 40 1.54 8.74 -8.25
C ALA A 40 1.71 8.00 -9.59
N ASN A 41 2.97 7.83 -10.01
CA ASN A 41 3.32 7.12 -11.24
C ASN A 41 3.37 5.60 -10.99
N GLU A 42 4.56 5.01 -11.01
CA GLU A 42 4.76 3.56 -10.82
C GLU A 42 4.78 3.15 -9.34
N THR A 43 5.16 4.07 -8.46
CA THR A 43 5.31 3.85 -7.02
C THR A 43 4.69 5.01 -6.25
N PHE A 44 4.04 4.69 -5.13
CA PHE A 44 3.81 5.64 -4.07
C PHE A 44 5.05 5.69 -3.18
N GLU A 45 5.54 6.90 -2.90
CA GLU A 45 6.75 7.12 -2.10
C GLU A 45 6.52 8.22 -1.08
N VAL A 46 7.03 8.00 0.14
CA VAL A 46 7.00 8.97 1.23
C VAL A 46 8.14 8.73 2.22
N THR A 47 8.53 9.77 2.94
CA THR A 47 9.55 9.69 3.99
C THR A 47 9.18 10.60 5.17
N HIS A 48 9.78 10.38 6.34
CA HIS A 48 9.68 11.27 7.51
C HIS A 48 8.25 11.55 8.01
N LEU A 49 7.34 10.58 7.90
CA LEU A 49 6.01 10.62 8.52
C LEU A 49 5.89 9.56 9.62
N GLU A 50 5.41 9.95 10.81
CA GLU A 50 5.38 9.09 12.00
C GLU A 50 4.63 7.77 11.79
N MET A 51 3.56 7.80 10.98
CA MET A 51 2.75 6.61 10.69
C MET A 51 3.49 5.54 9.86
N MET A 52 4.66 5.86 9.29
CA MET A 52 5.53 4.86 8.64
C MET A 52 6.01 3.79 9.62
N LYS A 53 6.26 4.14 10.89
CA LYS A 53 6.75 3.22 11.93
C LYS A 53 5.76 2.09 12.26
N GLY A 54 4.50 2.23 11.86
CA GLY A 54 3.52 1.14 11.99
C GLY A 54 3.62 0.09 10.88
N ILE A 55 4.40 0.35 9.83
CA ILE A 55 4.73 -0.63 8.79
C ILE A 55 5.94 -1.44 9.25
N ALA A 56 5.82 -2.77 9.27
CA ALA A 56 6.92 -3.62 9.71
C ALA A 56 8.17 -3.40 8.85
N GLY A 57 9.34 -3.29 9.50
CA GLY A 57 10.62 -3.11 8.81
C GLY A 57 10.92 -1.69 8.33
N ILE A 58 10.04 -0.71 8.63
CA ILE A 58 10.20 0.68 8.21
C ILE A 58 10.30 1.59 9.44
N ASP A 59 11.34 2.44 9.48
CA ASP A 59 11.53 3.48 10.48
C ASP A 59 11.20 4.88 9.91
N TYR A 60 11.23 5.89 10.77
CA TYR A 60 10.92 7.28 10.47
C TYR A 60 11.78 7.88 9.35
N HIS A 61 13.09 7.58 9.36
CA HIS A 61 14.04 8.14 8.41
C HIS A 61 14.10 7.38 7.07
N ASP A 62 13.40 6.25 6.98
CA ASP A 62 13.39 5.45 5.77
C ASP A 62 12.56 6.10 4.66
N ARG A 63 12.66 5.54 3.46
CA ARG A 63 11.75 5.83 2.35
C ARG A 63 10.81 4.64 2.18
N LEU A 64 9.53 4.87 2.44
CA LEU A 64 8.49 3.89 2.19
C LEU A 64 8.13 3.90 0.71
N ILE A 65 8.18 2.73 0.08
CA ILE A 65 7.85 2.53 -1.34
C ILE A 65 6.75 1.48 -1.46
N VAL A 66 5.65 1.83 -2.14
CA VAL A 66 4.54 0.93 -2.44
C VAL A 66 4.34 0.86 -3.96
N PRO A 67 4.53 -0.32 -4.59
CA PRO A 67 4.34 -0.46 -6.02
C PRO A 67 2.87 -0.30 -6.43
N ILE A 68 2.65 0.26 -7.62
CA ILE A 68 1.34 0.42 -8.24
C ILE A 68 1.30 -0.45 -9.50
N VAL A 69 0.29 -1.31 -9.61
CA VAL A 69 -0.01 -2.07 -10.82
C VAL A 69 -1.22 -1.50 -11.54
N GLU A 70 -1.28 -1.68 -12.86
CA GLU A 70 -2.48 -1.36 -13.62
C GLU A 70 -3.62 -2.32 -13.28
N ASN A 71 -4.85 -1.79 -13.28
CA ASN A 71 -6.03 -2.63 -13.13
C ASN A 71 -6.25 -3.44 -14.42
N THR A 72 -6.64 -4.71 -14.26
CA THR A 72 -6.93 -5.62 -15.36
C THR A 72 -8.37 -6.11 -15.25
N ALA A 73 -9.07 -6.26 -16.38
CA ALA A 73 -10.46 -6.73 -16.39
C ALA A 73 -10.60 -8.20 -15.94
N ARG A 74 -9.50 -8.96 -15.92
CA ARG A 74 -9.45 -10.36 -15.48
C ARG A 74 -8.80 -10.44 -14.11
N GLU A 75 -9.51 -11.06 -13.17
CA GLU A 75 -9.08 -11.21 -11.78
C GLU A 75 -7.81 -12.07 -11.63
N GLY A 76 -7.65 -13.12 -12.46
CA GLY A 76 -6.45 -13.97 -12.45
C GLY A 76 -5.17 -13.20 -12.79
N ASP A 77 -5.23 -12.36 -13.83
CA ASP A 77 -4.08 -11.55 -14.28
C ASP A 77 -3.68 -10.50 -13.21
N LEU A 78 -4.65 -10.05 -12.41
CA LEU A 78 -4.42 -9.13 -11.30
C LEU A 78 -3.68 -9.83 -10.16
N ALA A 79 -4.12 -11.03 -9.77
CA ALA A 79 -3.48 -11.81 -8.72
C ALA A 79 -2.00 -12.10 -9.03
N ASP A 80 -1.71 -12.48 -10.28
CA ASP A 80 -0.33 -12.72 -10.72
C ASP A 80 0.50 -11.43 -10.72
N SER A 81 -0.10 -10.30 -11.09
CA SER A 81 0.58 -9.00 -11.05
C SER A 81 0.92 -8.56 -9.62
N VAL A 82 0.00 -8.77 -8.68
CA VAL A 82 0.24 -8.53 -7.26
C VAL A 82 1.35 -9.44 -6.73
N ALA A 83 1.30 -10.74 -7.02
CA ALA A 83 2.33 -11.70 -6.60
C ALA A 83 3.72 -11.32 -7.14
N ARG A 84 3.83 -10.94 -8.42
CA ARG A 84 5.08 -10.45 -9.00
C ARG A 84 5.61 -9.21 -8.30
N MET A 85 4.74 -8.28 -7.90
CA MET A 85 5.17 -7.09 -7.16
C MET A 85 5.64 -7.43 -5.74
N MET A 86 5.05 -8.42 -5.08
CA MET A 86 5.52 -8.91 -3.78
C MET A 86 6.92 -9.54 -3.85
N GLU A 87 7.27 -10.14 -4.99
CA GLU A 87 8.63 -10.65 -5.24
C GLU A 87 9.61 -9.52 -5.52
N LYS A 88 9.23 -8.58 -6.40
CA LYS A 88 10.06 -7.45 -6.83
C LYS A 88 10.30 -6.41 -5.72
N TYR A 89 9.34 -6.22 -4.82
CA TYR A 89 9.40 -5.26 -3.71
C TYR A 89 9.36 -6.00 -2.37
N PRO A 90 10.47 -6.66 -1.98
CA PRO A 90 10.51 -7.54 -0.82
C PRO A 90 10.15 -6.89 0.51
N GLU A 91 10.49 -5.61 0.65
CA GLU A 91 10.31 -4.80 1.85
C GLU A 91 8.93 -4.15 1.92
N SER A 92 8.15 -4.21 0.82
CA SER A 92 6.81 -3.64 0.82
C SER A 92 5.82 -4.59 1.50
N HIS A 93 4.83 -4.00 2.16
CA HIS A 93 3.70 -4.71 2.76
C HIS A 93 2.37 -4.42 2.06
N ALA A 94 2.43 -3.78 0.89
CA ALA A 94 1.26 -3.51 0.09
C ALA A 94 1.56 -3.46 -1.42
N VAL A 95 0.50 -3.66 -2.22
CA VAL A 95 0.46 -3.31 -3.65
C VAL A 95 -0.79 -2.47 -3.87
N LEU A 96 -0.62 -1.33 -4.52
CA LEU A 96 -1.71 -0.50 -5.00
C LEU A 96 -2.14 -0.98 -6.39
N VAL A 97 -3.44 -0.96 -6.65
CA VAL A 97 -4.02 -1.26 -7.96
C VAL A 97 -4.68 0.00 -8.47
N ARG A 98 -4.19 0.51 -9.61
CA ARG A 98 -4.59 1.82 -10.13
C ARG A 98 -6.10 1.90 -10.33
N ARG A 99 -6.73 2.95 -9.78
CA ARG A 99 -8.19 3.17 -9.85
C ARG A 99 -9.05 2.04 -9.23
N HIS A 100 -8.47 1.17 -8.41
CA HIS A 100 -9.19 0.07 -7.76
C HIS A 100 -9.04 0.15 -6.24
N GLY A 101 -7.81 0.13 -5.72
CA GLY A 101 -7.58 0.06 -4.29
C GLY A 101 -6.21 -0.49 -3.92
N ILE A 102 -6.16 -1.29 -2.86
CA ILE A 102 -4.92 -1.80 -2.26
C ILE A 102 -5.07 -3.24 -1.76
N TYR A 103 -3.99 -4.00 -1.85
CA TYR A 103 -3.77 -5.25 -1.13
C TYR A 103 -2.68 -5.03 -0.08
N VAL A 104 -2.95 -5.39 1.16
CA VAL A 104 -2.04 -5.20 2.31
C VAL A 104 -1.86 -6.54 3.02
N TRP A 105 -0.64 -6.89 3.40
CA TRP A 105 -0.37 -8.17 4.07
C TRP A 105 0.46 -8.03 5.35
N GLY A 106 0.41 -9.08 6.18
CA GLY A 106 1.22 -9.22 7.38
C GLY A 106 1.27 -10.67 7.88
N LYS A 107 2.13 -10.93 8.86
CA LYS A 107 2.28 -12.25 9.51
C LYS A 107 1.04 -12.68 10.30
N SER A 108 0.15 -11.74 10.61
CA SER A 108 -1.15 -12.00 11.24
C SER A 108 -2.18 -10.98 10.78
N TRP A 109 -3.46 -11.27 10.96
CA TRP A 109 -4.53 -10.32 10.65
C TRP A 109 -4.39 -9.00 11.42
N LYS A 110 -3.86 -9.04 12.66
CA LYS A 110 -3.60 -7.82 13.47
C LYS A 110 -2.55 -6.94 12.80
N GLN A 111 -1.45 -7.56 12.36
CA GLN A 111 -0.38 -6.83 11.67
C GLN A 111 -0.87 -6.28 10.32
N ALA A 112 -1.56 -7.09 9.51
CA ALA A 112 -2.13 -6.64 8.25
C ALA A 112 -3.11 -5.46 8.45
N LYS A 113 -3.90 -5.48 9.53
CA LYS A 113 -4.79 -4.37 9.90
C LYS A 113 -4.01 -3.10 10.27
N ILE A 114 -2.98 -3.22 11.11
CA ILE A 114 -2.12 -2.08 11.48
C ILE A 114 -1.50 -1.46 10.21
N HIS A 115 -0.94 -2.30 9.34
CA HIS A 115 -0.40 -1.84 8.06
C HIS A 115 -1.47 -1.10 7.24
N ALA A 116 -2.68 -1.63 7.14
CA ALA A 116 -3.77 -1.01 6.37
C ALA A 116 -4.17 0.37 6.92
N GLU A 117 -4.23 0.52 8.25
CA GLU A 117 -4.53 1.80 8.90
C GLU A 117 -3.41 2.83 8.68
N CYS A 118 -2.15 2.41 8.77
CA CYS A 118 -0.99 3.24 8.47
C CYS A 118 -0.98 3.69 7.01
N TYR A 119 -1.20 2.78 6.07
CA TYR A 119 -1.26 3.12 4.64
C TYR A 119 -2.37 4.12 4.33
N ASP A 120 -3.59 3.89 4.83
CA ASP A 120 -4.71 4.82 4.59
C ASP A 120 -4.42 6.23 5.14
N HIS A 121 -3.85 6.32 6.34
CA HIS A 121 -3.42 7.60 6.90
C HIS A 121 -2.34 8.26 6.04
N LEU A 122 -1.30 7.53 5.66
CA LEU A 122 -0.19 8.05 4.84
C LEU A 122 -0.69 8.55 3.48
N PHE A 123 -1.60 7.83 2.83
CA PHE A 123 -2.20 8.28 1.57
C PHE A 123 -2.97 9.58 1.74
N ASN A 124 -3.81 9.69 2.76
CA ASN A 124 -4.55 10.93 3.03
C ASN A 124 -3.60 12.11 3.28
N THR A 125 -2.56 11.90 4.09
CA THR A 125 -1.54 12.92 4.39
C THR A 125 -0.80 13.35 3.12
N VAL A 126 -0.34 12.41 2.29
CA VAL A 126 0.36 12.71 1.04
C VAL A 126 -0.52 13.42 0.02
N ILE A 127 -1.81 13.05 -0.08
CA ILE A 127 -2.79 13.78 -0.90
C ILE A 127 -2.88 15.23 -0.43
N GLY A 128 -2.94 15.46 0.90
CA GLY A 128 -2.91 16.79 1.50
C GLY A 128 -1.62 17.57 1.19
N MET A 129 -0.46 16.93 1.36
CA MET A 129 0.85 17.52 1.05
C MET A 129 0.93 17.99 -0.40
N ARG A 130 0.55 17.12 -1.34
CA ARG A 130 0.55 17.44 -2.78
C ARG A 130 -0.41 18.60 -3.11
N ARG A 131 -1.58 18.65 -2.47
CA ARG A 131 -2.53 19.78 -2.63
C ARG A 131 -1.95 21.12 -2.13
N LEU A 132 -1.07 21.07 -1.13
CA LEU A 132 -0.38 22.23 -0.57
C LEU A 132 0.96 22.53 -1.27
N GLY A 133 1.32 21.82 -2.35
CA GLY A 133 2.61 22.00 -3.02
C GLY A 133 3.81 21.50 -2.23
N ILE A 134 3.61 20.59 -1.27
CA ILE A 134 4.66 19.97 -0.46
C ILE A 134 5.04 18.63 -1.08
N ASP A 135 6.33 18.41 -1.37
CA ASP A 135 6.81 17.10 -1.82
C ASP A 135 6.90 16.12 -0.63
N PRO A 136 6.24 14.95 -0.69
CA PRO A 136 6.26 13.93 0.37
C PRO A 136 7.56 13.13 0.45
N THR A 137 8.47 13.30 -0.50
CA THR A 137 9.75 12.59 -0.59
C THR A 137 10.95 13.45 -0.19
N GLU A 138 10.73 14.74 0.05
CA GLU A 138 11.73 15.72 0.49
C GLU A 138 11.64 15.96 2.00
N THR A 139 12.80 16.15 2.63
CA THR A 139 12.88 16.60 4.02
C THR A 139 12.90 18.12 4.11
N ALA A 140 12.45 18.69 5.23
CA ALA A 140 12.50 20.14 5.45
C ALA A 140 13.91 20.74 5.35
N SER A 141 14.95 19.93 5.56
CA SER A 141 16.36 20.31 5.37
C SER A 141 16.79 20.49 3.91
N MET A 142 15.96 20.10 2.93
CA MET A 142 16.26 20.19 1.49
C MET A 142 15.64 21.42 0.81
N ARG A 143 14.79 22.18 1.51
CA ARG A 143 14.21 23.42 0.98
C ARG A 143 15.14 24.59 1.29
N ASN A 144 16.10 24.84 0.39
CA ASN A 144 16.88 26.08 0.34
C ASN A 144 16.11 27.17 -0.39
#